data_AF-M0CG83-F1
#
_entry.id   AF-M0CG83-F1
#
_cell.length_a   1.000
_cell.length_b   1.000
_cell.length_c   1.000
_cell.angle_alpha   90.00
_cell.angle_beta   90.00
_cell.angle_gamma   90.00
#
_symmetry.space_group_name_H-M   'P 1'
#
loop_
_entity.id
_entity.type
_entity.pdbx_description
1 polymer ?
#
loop_
_entity_poly.entity_id
_entity_poly.type
_entity_poly.pdbx_seq_one_letter_code
_entity_poly.pdbx_strand_id
1 'polypeptide(L)'
;MTAIVLATAVGALFALGTFLLLQRDLIRVVWGLAIISQAANVYLLTMGGIAPAVADSVPILAGHGGGAPQTADPVVQALVLTAIVIGFGMTAFALVLSYRVYEEHGTLDVTELGDRR
;
A
#
# COMPACT_ATOMS: atom_id res chain seq x y z
N MET A 1 5.26 3.04 23.12
CA MET A 1 5.27 1.59 22.77
C MET A 1 4.67 1.34 21.39
N THR A 2 3.47 1.86 21.10
CA THR A 2 2.79 1.73 19.79
C THR A 2 3.62 2.20 18.60
N ALA A 3 4.34 3.32 18.72
CA ALA A 3 5.20 3.85 17.66
C ALA A 3 6.31 2.88 17.23
N ILE A 4 6.93 2.16 18.17
CA ILE A 4 8.01 1.19 17.87
C ILE A 4 7.43 -0.02 17.14
N VAL A 5 6.28 -0.51 17.57
CA VAL A 5 5.58 -1.64 16.91
C VAL A 5 5.23 -1.27 15.46
N LEU A 6 4.65 -0.08 15.25
CA LEU A 6 4.29 0.38 13.91
C LEU A 6 5.51 0.63 13.02
N ALA A 7 6.56 1.27 13.54
CA ALA A 7 7.80 1.47 12.80
C ALA A 7 8.43 0.14 12.37
N THR A 8 8.42 -0.86 13.26
CA THR A 8 8.95 -2.20 12.97
C THR A 8 8.08 -2.93 11.95
N ALA A 9 6.76 -2.82 12.06
CA ALA A 9 5.82 -3.41 11.09
C ALA A 9 5.97 -2.79 9.70
N VAL A 10 6.03 -1.45 9.59
CA VAL A 10 6.26 -0.74 8.33
C VAL A 10 7.61 -1.13 7.72
N GLY A 11 8.68 -1.15 8.53
CA GLY A 11 10.00 -1.60 8.08
C GLY A 11 9.99 -3.03 7.55
N ALA A 12 9.30 -3.95 8.23
CA ALA A 12 9.17 -5.34 7.80
C ALA A 12 8.38 -5.46 6.48
N LEU A 13 7.30 -4.69 6.31
CA LEU A 13 6.51 -4.67 5.07
C LEU A 13 7.32 -4.12 3.88
N PHE A 14 8.08 -3.05 4.08
CA PHE A 14 8.98 -2.52 3.05
C PHE A 14 10.10 -3.50 2.71
N ALA A 15 10.68 -4.18 3.71
CA ALA A 15 11.69 -5.20 3.49
C ALA A 15 11.13 -6.40 2.69
N LEU A 16 9.95 -6.90 3.07
CA LEU A 16 9.28 -8.00 2.37
C LEU A 16 8.90 -7.61 0.93
N GLY A 17 8.32 -6.43 0.74
CA GLY A 17 7.95 -5.92 -0.58
C GLY A 17 9.16 -5.72 -1.50
N THR A 18 10.26 -5.17 -0.96
CA THR A 18 11.52 -5.03 -1.69
C THR A 18 12.12 -6.38 -2.04
N PHE A 19 12.08 -7.35 -1.10
CA PHE A 19 12.56 -8.71 -1.37
C PHE A 19 11.79 -9.38 -2.52
N LEU A 20 10.47 -9.22 -2.57
CA LEU A 20 9.64 -9.75 -3.66
C LEU A 20 9.90 -9.05 -5.00
N LEU A 21 10.17 -7.73 -4.99
CA LEU A 21 10.55 -6.98 -6.19
C LEU A 21 11.84 -7.51 -6.85
N LEU A 22 12.75 -8.08 -6.06
CA LEU A 22 14.01 -8.65 -6.58
C LEU A 22 13.86 -10.09 -7.09
N GLN A 23 12.66 -10.67 -7.06
CA GLN A 23 12.45 -12.03 -7.56
C GLN A 23 12.32 -12.07 -9.08
N ARG A 24 12.65 -13.23 -9.65
CA ARG A 24 12.65 -13.46 -11.11
C ARG A 24 11.26 -13.66 -11.70
N ASP A 25 10.28 -13.99 -10.88
CA ASP A 25 8.93 -14.31 -11.31
C ASP A 25 8.04 -13.06 -11.28
N LEU A 26 7.41 -12.74 -12.41
CA LEU A 26 6.61 -11.53 -12.57
C LEU A 26 5.44 -11.45 -11.58
N ILE A 27 4.81 -12.56 -11.22
CA ILE A 27 3.71 -12.56 -10.24
C ILE A 27 4.23 -12.11 -8.87
N ARG A 28 5.39 -12.64 -8.44
CA ARG A 28 6.05 -12.21 -7.20
C ARG A 28 6.42 -10.73 -7.23
N VAL A 29 6.87 -10.19 -8.36
CA VAL A 29 7.14 -8.75 -8.52
C VAL A 29 5.86 -7.92 -8.33
N VAL A 30 4.74 -8.34 -8.94
CA VAL A 30 3.44 -7.66 -8.79
C VAL A 30 2.96 -7.68 -7.33
N TRP A 31 3.11 -8.81 -6.63
CA TRP A 31 2.83 -8.88 -5.19
C TRP A 31 3.76 -7.99 -4.37
N GLY A 32 5.04 -7.89 -4.74
CA GLY A 32 6.00 -6.96 -4.12
C GLY A 32 5.53 -5.51 -4.21
N LEU A 33 5.10 -5.08 -5.40
CA LEU A 33 4.52 -3.74 -5.62
C LEU A 33 3.26 -3.51 -4.77
N ALA A 34 2.36 -4.50 -4.72
CA ALA A 34 1.14 -4.41 -3.93
C ALA A 34 1.44 -4.27 -2.42
N ILE A 35 2.38 -5.05 -1.89
CA ILE A 35 2.77 -4.96 -0.47
C ILE A 35 3.40 -3.60 -0.15
N ILE A 36 4.27 -3.08 -1.02
CA ILE A 36 4.87 -1.75 -0.84
C ILE A 36 3.79 -0.66 -0.83
N SER A 37 2.80 -0.73 -1.71
CA SER A 37 1.67 0.20 -1.73
C SER A 37 0.91 0.19 -0.41
N GLN A 38 0.65 -1.00 0.14
CA GLN A 38 -0.02 -1.13 1.44
C GLN A 38 0.86 -0.64 2.60
N ALA A 39 2.18 -0.87 2.53
CA ALA A 39 3.13 -0.34 3.52
C ALA A 39 3.15 1.20 3.52
N ALA A 40 3.11 1.82 2.34
CA ALA A 40 3.03 3.28 2.19
C ALA A 40 1.71 3.83 2.76
N ASN A 41 0.58 3.15 2.55
CA ASN A 41 -0.71 3.52 3.13
C ASN A 41 -0.67 3.50 4.67
N VAL A 42 -0.08 2.46 5.26
CA VAL A 42 0.11 2.37 6.72
C VAL A 42 1.04 3.47 7.21
N TYR A 43 2.14 3.73 6.50
CA TYR A 43 3.09 4.80 6.85
C TYR A 43 2.41 6.18 6.87
N LEU A 44 1.65 6.52 5.82
CA LEU A 44 0.89 7.78 5.76
C LEU A 44 -0.08 7.90 6.94
N LEU A 45 -0.80 6.81 7.27
CA LEU A 45 -1.70 6.79 8.41
C LEU A 45 -0.97 7.04 9.73
N THR A 46 0.26 6.54 9.90
CA THR A 46 1.07 6.83 11.10
C THR A 46 1.53 8.28 11.19
N MET A 47 1.72 8.97 10.05
CA MET A 47 2.06 10.40 10.02
C MET A 47 0.88 11.29 10.42
N GLY A 48 -0.36 10.88 10.11
CA GLY A 48 -1.59 11.64 10.44
C GLY A 48 -1.98 11.67 11.91
N GLY A 49 -1.10 11.21 12.80
CA GLY A 49 -1.32 11.18 14.24
C GLY A 49 -2.07 9.93 14.67
N ILE A 50 -1.38 9.08 15.43
CA ILE A 50 -1.98 7.91 16.09
C ILE A 50 -2.55 8.40 17.42
N ALA A 51 -3.64 9.17 17.38
CA ALA A 51 -4.38 9.49 18.60
C ALA A 51 -4.92 8.17 19.19
N PRO A 52 -4.88 7.96 20.52
CA PRO A 52 -5.54 6.83 21.14
C PRO A 52 -6.98 6.75 20.62
N ALA A 53 -7.45 5.55 20.27
CA ALA A 53 -8.80 5.33 19.76
C ALA A 53 -9.84 5.69 20.83
N VAL A 54 -10.09 6.99 20.99
CA VAL A 54 -11.27 7.53 21.68
C VAL A 54 -12.36 7.61 20.62
N ALA A 55 -13.59 7.30 20.99
CA ALA A 55 -14.75 7.22 20.10
C ALA A 55 -15.00 8.51 19.26
N ASP A 56 -14.39 9.65 19.64
CA ASP A 56 -14.44 10.96 18.94
C ASP A 56 -13.37 11.16 17.85
N SER A 57 -12.59 10.13 17.53
CA SER A 57 -11.47 10.20 16.57
C SER A 57 -11.88 10.08 15.09
N VAL A 58 -13.17 9.90 14.80
CA VAL A 58 -13.71 9.84 13.43
C VAL A 58 -13.98 11.26 12.91
N PRO A 59 -13.43 11.68 11.74
CA PRO A 59 -13.64 13.01 11.14
C PRO A 59 -15.02 13.16 10.51
N ILE A 60 -16.04 12.95 11.32
CA ILE A 60 -17.44 13.19 11.00
C ILE A 60 -17.99 14.08 12.10
N LEU A 61 -18.31 15.33 11.76
CA LEU A 61 -18.95 16.24 12.71
C LEU A 61 -20.39 15.78 12.95
N ALA A 62 -20.70 15.37 14.18
CA ALA A 62 -22.06 14.96 14.58
C ALA A 62 -23.05 16.13 14.74
N GLY A 63 -22.60 17.39 14.64
CA GLY A 63 -23.46 18.58 14.76
C GLY A 63 -22.78 19.88 14.34
N HIS A 64 -23.58 20.92 14.06
CA HIS A 64 -23.10 22.27 13.76
C HIS A 64 -22.97 23.06 15.07
N GLY A 65 -21.74 23.31 15.54
CA GLY A 65 -21.48 24.25 16.65
C GLY A 65 -20.87 23.68 17.94
N GLY A 66 -20.51 22.39 18.00
CA GLY A 66 -19.68 21.84 19.09
C GLY A 66 -18.19 22.06 18.81
N GLY A 67 -17.41 22.39 19.84
CA GLY A 67 -15.95 22.57 19.72
C GLY A 67 -15.30 21.36 19.04
N ALA A 68 -14.36 21.63 18.13
CA ALA A 68 -13.73 20.60 17.31
C ALA A 68 -13.13 19.49 18.19
N PRO A 69 -13.66 18.25 18.14
CA PRO A 69 -13.05 17.15 18.85
C PRO A 69 -11.61 16.93 18.34
N GLN A 70 -10.75 16.33 19.17
CA GLN A 70 -9.43 15.89 18.73
C GLN A 70 -9.60 14.69 17.79
N THR A 71 -9.71 15.00 16.51
CA THR A 71 -10.04 14.02 15.48
C THR A 71 -8.82 13.70 14.61
N ALA A 72 -8.78 12.51 14.02
CA ALA A 72 -7.72 12.13 13.10
C ALA A 72 -7.65 13.08 11.90
N ASP A 73 -6.45 13.31 11.36
CA ASP A 73 -6.23 14.28 10.28
C ASP A 73 -7.05 13.90 9.02
N PRO A 74 -8.08 14.71 8.66
CA PRO A 74 -8.94 14.41 7.51
C PRO A 74 -8.19 14.49 6.17
N VAL A 75 -7.10 15.27 6.11
CA VAL A 75 -6.26 15.37 4.92
C VAL A 75 -5.53 14.06 4.66
N VAL A 76 -4.98 13.44 5.71
CA VAL A 76 -4.29 12.15 5.60
C VAL A 76 -5.26 11.04 5.20
N GLN A 77 -6.49 11.05 5.71
CA GLN A 77 -7.50 10.06 5.33
C GLN A 77 -7.89 10.16 3.84
N ALA A 78 -8.08 11.37 3.33
CA ALA A 78 -8.37 11.58 1.90
C ALA A 78 -7.20 11.13 1.01
N LEU A 79 -5.96 11.40 1.44
CA LEU A 79 -4.76 10.96 0.73
C LEU A 79 -4.66 9.43 0.67
N VAL A 80 -4.90 8.73 1.78
CA VAL A 80 -4.86 7.27 1.83
C VAL A 80 -5.95 6.64 0.97
N LEU A 81 -7.18 7.16 0.99
CA LEU A 81 -8.25 6.66 0.12
C LEU A 81 -7.90 6.79 -1.37
N THR A 82 -7.28 7.91 -1.75
CA THR A 82 -6.80 8.14 -3.11
C THR A 82 -5.69 7.15 -3.49
N ALA A 83 -4.73 6.94 -2.59
CA ALA A 83 -3.62 6.00 -2.79
C ALA A 83 -4.12 4.55 -2.94
N ILE A 84 -5.16 4.14 -2.19
CA ILE A 84 -5.77 2.81 -2.30
C ILE A 84 -6.34 2.58 -3.71
N VAL A 85 -7.08 3.54 -4.26
CA VAL A 85 -7.71 3.39 -5.59
C VAL A 85 -6.65 3.35 -6.69
N ILE A 86 -5.63 4.20 -6.62
CA ILE A 86 -4.50 4.18 -7.57
C ILE A 86 -3.75 2.85 -7.48
N GLY A 87 -3.43 2.40 -6.26
CA GLY A 87 -2.76 1.12 -6.02
C GLY A 87 -3.54 -0.05 -6.61
N PHE A 88 -4.86 -0.10 -6.38
CA PHE A 88 -5.73 -1.12 -6.96
C PHE A 88 -5.70 -1.12 -8.49
N GLY A 89 -5.82 0.06 -9.12
CA GLY A 89 -5.77 0.19 -10.58
C GLY A 89 -4.43 -0.27 -11.16
N MET A 90 -3.31 0.14 -10.54
CA MET A 90 -1.96 -0.25 -10.96
C MET A 90 -1.72 -1.76 -10.79
N THR A 91 -2.17 -2.37 -9.69
CA THR A 91 -2.05 -3.82 -9.47
C THR A 91 -2.91 -4.61 -10.46
N ALA A 92 -4.16 -4.20 -10.70
CA ALA A 92 -5.03 -4.84 -11.69
C ALA A 92 -4.42 -4.77 -13.09
N PHE A 93 -3.90 -3.61 -13.48
CA PHE A 93 -3.20 -3.43 -14.76
C PHE A 93 -1.96 -4.32 -14.85
N ALA A 94 -1.12 -4.35 -13.81
CA ALA A 94 0.09 -5.18 -13.78
C ALA A 94 -0.24 -6.68 -13.88
N LEU A 95 -1.30 -7.15 -13.21
CA LEU A 95 -1.76 -8.54 -13.31
C LEU A 95 -2.21 -8.90 -14.74
N VAL A 96 -2.99 -8.03 -15.39
CA VAL A 96 -3.41 -8.24 -16.78
C VAL A 96 -2.22 -8.24 -17.72
N LEU A 97 -1.24 -7.37 -17.51
CA LEU A 97 -0.01 -7.34 -18.30
C LEU A 97 0.80 -8.64 -18.11
N SER A 98 0.98 -9.10 -16.87
CA SER A 98 1.65 -10.38 -16.59
C SER A 98 0.91 -11.55 -17.26
N TYR A 99 -0.43 -11.54 -17.23
CA TYR A 99 -1.23 -12.56 -17.91
C TYR A 99 -0.99 -12.55 -19.43
N ARG A 100 -0.96 -11.38 -20.07
CA ARG A 100 -0.64 -11.26 -21.50
C ARG A 100 0.76 -11.73 -21.85
N VAL A 101 1.75 -11.40 -21.02
CA VAL A 101 3.13 -11.88 -21.21
C VAL A 101 3.19 -13.41 -21.16
N TYR A 102 2.47 -14.03 -20.23
CA TYR A 102 2.39 -15.48 -20.15
C TYR A 102 1.70 -16.10 -21.38
N GLU A 103 0.63 -15.49 -21.87
CA GLU A 103 -0.09 -15.94 -23.08
C GLU A 103 0.81 -15.91 -24.32
N GLU A 104 1.65 -14.89 -24.47
CA GLU A 104 2.54 -14.72 -25.62
C GLU A 104 3.83 -15.53 -25.52
N HIS A 105 4.45 -15.62 -24.33
CA HIS A 105 5.80 -16.17 -24.16
C HIS A 105 5.83 -17.54 -23.46
N GLY A 106 4.71 -17.97 -22.87
CA GLY A 106 4.60 -19.22 -22.10
C GLY A 106 5.39 -19.25 -20.79
N THR A 107 6.06 -18.15 -20.43
CA THR A 107 6.91 -18.02 -19.23
C THR A 107 6.68 -16.67 -18.55
N LEU A 108 6.89 -16.65 -17.23
CA LEU A 108 6.84 -15.47 -16.37
C LEU A 108 8.19 -15.17 -15.72
N ASP A 109 9.25 -15.90 -16.09
CA ASP A 109 10.60 -15.63 -15.63
C ASP A 109 11.21 -14.46 -16.41
N VAL A 110 11.51 -13.38 -15.70
CA VAL A 110 12.09 -12.14 -16.24
C VAL A 110 13.46 -12.38 -16.90
N THR A 111 14.22 -13.37 -16.40
CA THR A 111 15.55 -13.70 -16.95
C THR A 111 15.39 -14.39 -18.30
N GLU A 112 14.47 -15.35 -18.39
CA GLU A 112 14.18 -16.09 -19.63
C GLU A 112 13.59 -15.17 -20.71
N LEU A 113 12.79 -14.18 -20.31
CA LEU A 113 12.28 -13.13 -21.21
C LEU A 113 13.39 -12.22 -21.75
N GLY A 114 14.41 -11.92 -20.95
CA GLY A 114 15.54 -11.07 -21.34
C GLY A 114 16.49 -11.71 -22.36
N ASP A 115 16.67 -13.03 -22.27
CA ASP A 115 17.58 -13.80 -23.13
C ASP A 115 16.98 -14.13 -24.52
N ARG A 116 15.69 -13.90 -24.74
CA ARG A 116 14.98 -14.17 -26.02
C ARG A 116 15.04 -13.00 -27.03
N ARG A 117 15.98 -12.07 -26.87
CA ARG A 117 16.21 -10.95 -27.82
C ARG A 117 17.02 -11.34 -29.05
#